data_AF-A0A543L7T7-F1
#
_entry.id   AF-A0A543L7T7-F1
#
_cell.length_a   1.000
_cell.length_b   1.000
_cell.length_c   1.000
_cell.angle_alpha   90.00
_cell.angle_beta   90.00
_cell.angle_gamma   90.00
#
_symmetry.space_group_name_H-M   'P 1'
#
loop_
_entity.id
_entity.type
_entity.pdbx_description
1 polymer ?
#
loop_
_entity_poly.entity_id
_entity_poly.type
_entity_poly.pdbx_seq_one_letter_code
_entity_poly.pdbx_strand_id
1 'polypeptide(L)'
;MAQLNGIPLGWSIDWGLTDWNVPAGVFTQQGTWMEALVAIASAAGGYLIPHPSDQSIRVRHRYPVAPWEWNTVTRDFVLPVDAVARESLRWVEKPGYNRVFVSGQDVGVLGQVSRAGTAGDVLAPMVVDALITEATAARQRGISVLADTRQQIEVSLRLPVLAETGIIEPGAFVEYQDGSVTRLGIVRSTQVEAGMPEVWQTLGVQSHA
;
A
#
# COMPACT_ATOMS: atom_id res chain seq x y z
N MET A 1 21.52 -3.71 -1.40
CA MET A 1 22.10 -2.45 -0.85
C MET A 1 22.01 -1.38 -1.90
N ALA A 2 21.55 -0.17 -1.58
CA ALA A 2 21.57 0.94 -2.54
C ALA A 2 23.01 1.46 -2.70
N GLN A 3 23.47 1.68 -3.94
CA GLN A 3 24.85 2.09 -4.24
C GLN A 3 24.89 3.31 -5.16
N LEU A 4 25.88 4.19 -4.95
CA LEU A 4 26.32 5.22 -5.90
C LEU A 4 27.76 4.93 -6.29
N ASN A 5 28.05 4.72 -7.58
CA ASN A 5 29.42 4.48 -8.07
C ASN A 5 30.20 3.43 -7.26
N GLY A 6 29.51 2.39 -6.75
CA GLY A 6 30.10 1.34 -5.91
C GLY A 6 30.27 1.66 -4.42
N ILE A 7 29.83 2.85 -3.95
CA ILE A 7 29.84 3.23 -2.53
C ILE A 7 28.47 2.90 -1.91
N PRO A 8 28.40 2.07 -0.85
CA PRO A 8 27.15 1.78 -0.16
C PRO A 8 26.60 3.04 0.52
N LEU A 9 25.33 3.36 0.30
CA LEU A 9 24.65 4.53 0.89
C LEU A 9 24.35 4.37 2.40
N GLY A 10 24.81 3.29 3.04
CA GLY A 10 24.56 2.98 4.45
C GLY A 10 23.16 2.46 4.78
N TRP A 11 22.19 2.61 3.87
CA TRP A 11 20.82 2.12 4.03
C TRP A 11 20.56 0.84 3.23
N SER A 12 19.94 -0.14 3.88
CA SER A 12 19.39 -1.32 3.20
C SER A 12 17.97 -1.04 2.69
N ILE A 13 17.65 -1.54 1.50
CA ILE A 13 16.31 -1.41 0.91
C ILE A 13 15.74 -2.81 0.77
N ASP A 14 14.58 -3.02 1.37
CA ASP A 14 13.80 -4.25 1.26
C ASP A 14 12.65 -4.04 0.26
N TRP A 15 12.79 -4.67 -0.91
CA TRP A 15 11.86 -4.52 -2.02
C TRP A 15 10.71 -5.54 -1.91
N GLY A 16 9.53 -5.05 -1.55
CA GLY A 16 8.28 -5.82 -1.53
C GLY A 16 7.40 -5.58 -2.76
N LEU A 17 7.99 -5.12 -3.87
CA LEU A 17 7.31 -4.99 -5.16
C LEU A 17 7.76 -6.14 -6.06
N THR A 18 6.94 -6.51 -7.05
CA THR A 18 7.41 -7.42 -8.10
C THR A 18 8.39 -6.67 -8.99
N ASP A 19 9.57 -7.25 -9.22
CA ASP A 19 10.59 -6.63 -10.06
C ASP A 19 10.14 -6.45 -11.52
N TRP A 20 10.68 -5.41 -12.15
CA TRP A 20 10.57 -5.18 -13.58
C TRP A 20 11.85 -4.50 -14.08
N ASN A 21 12.20 -4.72 -15.33
CA ASN A 21 13.41 -4.15 -15.91
C ASN A 21 13.19 -2.70 -16.36
N VAL A 22 14.06 -1.79 -15.93
CA VAL A 22 14.10 -0.41 -16.39
C VAL A 22 15.32 -0.26 -17.30
N PRO A 23 15.15 -0.09 -18.63
CA PRO A 23 16.27 0.04 -19.54
C PRO A 23 17.17 1.24 -19.22
N ALA A 24 18.45 1.12 -19.59
CA ALA A 24 19.42 2.21 -19.44
C ALA A 24 18.91 3.49 -20.14
N GLY A 25 19.06 4.62 -19.47
CA GLY A 25 18.63 5.93 -19.97
C GLY A 25 17.14 6.26 -19.76
N VAL A 26 16.29 5.31 -19.33
CA VAL A 26 14.86 5.57 -19.08
C VAL A 26 14.65 6.33 -17.77
N PHE A 27 15.43 6.01 -16.74
CA PHE A 27 15.31 6.66 -15.45
C PHE A 27 16.53 7.53 -15.17
N THR A 28 16.27 8.83 -15.04
CA THR A 28 17.24 9.81 -14.53
C THR A 28 16.54 10.63 -13.48
N GLN A 29 17.08 10.66 -12.26
CA GLN A 29 16.56 11.46 -11.17
C GLN A 29 17.57 12.56 -10.82
N GLN A 30 17.08 13.80 -10.72
CA GLN A 30 17.78 14.88 -10.04
C GLN A 30 17.19 15.03 -8.63
N GLY A 31 18.03 15.39 -7.65
CA GLY A 31 17.61 15.55 -6.26
C GLY A 31 18.14 14.45 -5.35
N THR A 32 17.40 14.16 -4.30
CA THR A 32 17.80 13.23 -3.24
C THR A 32 17.55 11.77 -3.64
N TRP A 33 18.29 10.86 -3.02
CA TRP A 33 18.07 9.43 -3.13
C TRP A 33 16.67 9.01 -2.66
N MET A 34 16.13 9.71 -1.66
CA MET A 34 14.79 9.44 -1.17
C MET A 34 13.74 9.78 -2.22
N GLU A 35 13.89 10.89 -2.95
CA GLU A 35 13.01 11.23 -4.07
C GLU A 35 13.10 10.18 -5.19
N ALA A 36 14.30 9.68 -5.50
CA ALA A 36 14.46 8.58 -6.45
C ALA A 36 13.71 7.31 -6.02
N LEU A 37 13.84 6.92 -4.74
CA LEU A 37 13.15 5.75 -4.19
C LEU A 37 11.63 5.95 -4.18
N VAL A 38 11.15 7.15 -3.84
CA VAL A 38 9.71 7.47 -3.89
C VAL A 38 9.20 7.38 -5.32
N ALA A 39 9.95 7.88 -6.31
CA ALA A 39 9.56 7.78 -7.72
C ALA A 39 9.44 6.32 -8.17
N ILE A 40 10.44 5.49 -7.88
CA ILE A 40 10.43 4.05 -8.23
C ILE A 40 9.26 3.32 -7.56
N ALA A 41 9.07 3.53 -6.25
CA ALA A 41 7.98 2.89 -5.52
C ALA A 41 6.61 3.34 -6.07
N SER A 42 6.44 4.64 -6.30
CA SER A 42 5.19 5.22 -6.76
C SER A 42 4.81 4.75 -8.16
N ALA A 43 5.78 4.55 -9.06
CA ALA A 43 5.55 4.07 -10.41
C ALA A 43 4.77 2.76 -10.44
N ALA A 44 5.09 1.82 -9.55
CA ALA A 44 4.35 0.56 -9.41
C ALA A 44 3.15 0.62 -8.44
N GLY A 45 2.80 1.80 -7.91
CA GLY A 45 1.69 1.95 -6.94
C GLY A 45 2.06 1.61 -5.50
N GLY A 46 3.35 1.63 -5.17
CA GLY A 46 3.88 1.41 -3.84
C GLY A 46 4.11 2.68 -3.02
N TYR A 47 4.73 2.48 -1.86
CA TYR A 47 5.15 3.50 -0.90
C TYR A 47 6.35 3.00 -0.08
N LEU A 48 6.98 3.92 0.65
CA LEU A 48 8.15 3.64 1.49
C LEU A 48 7.75 3.63 2.96
N ILE A 49 8.32 2.69 3.72
CA ILE A 49 8.16 2.56 5.17
C ILE A 49 9.55 2.48 5.79
N PRO A 50 10.00 3.48 6.56
CA PRO A 50 11.26 3.36 7.29
C PRO A 50 11.15 2.27 8.36
N HIS A 51 12.26 1.60 8.65
CA HIS A 51 12.32 0.73 9.83
C HIS A 51 12.31 1.58 11.10
N PRO A 52 11.65 1.14 12.19
CA PRO A 52 11.55 1.92 13.42
C PRO A 52 12.91 2.22 14.08
N SER A 53 13.90 1.33 13.93
CA SER A 53 15.21 1.46 14.60
C SER A 53 16.43 1.32 13.68
N ASP A 54 16.26 0.77 12.49
CA ASP A 54 17.40 0.31 11.67
C ASP A 54 17.58 1.25 10.50
N GLN A 55 18.80 1.32 9.97
CA GLN A 55 19.08 2.01 8.71
C GLN A 55 18.58 1.19 7.52
N SER A 56 17.26 0.98 7.47
CA SER A 56 16.59 0.26 6.40
C SER A 56 15.25 0.91 6.04
N ILE A 57 14.90 0.78 4.76
CA ILE A 57 13.62 1.24 4.21
C ILE A 57 12.98 0.05 3.50
N ARG A 58 11.71 -0.18 3.80
CA ARG A 58 10.87 -1.16 3.13
C ARG A 58 10.05 -0.49 2.05
N VAL A 59 10.01 -1.09 0.88
CA VAL A 59 9.11 -0.71 -0.21
C VAL A 59 7.94 -1.68 -0.21
N ARG A 60 6.71 -1.18 -0.19
CA ARG A 60 5.49 -2.02 -0.17
C ARG A 60 4.48 -1.51 -1.19
N HIS A 61 3.73 -2.44 -1.79
CA HIS A 61 2.61 -2.08 -2.65
C HIS A 61 1.46 -1.55 -1.80
N ARG A 62 0.71 -0.53 -2.26
CA ARG A 62 -0.45 -0.01 -1.51
C ARG A 62 -1.56 -1.05 -1.33
N TYR A 63 -1.66 -1.99 -2.24
CA TYR A 63 -2.62 -3.09 -2.18
C TYR A 63 -1.87 -4.39 -2.46
N PRO A 64 -1.13 -4.95 -1.49
CA PRO A 64 -0.32 -6.15 -1.70
C PRO A 64 -1.19 -7.34 -2.15
N VAL A 65 -2.45 -7.34 -1.71
CA VAL A 65 -3.55 -8.14 -2.28
C VAL A 65 -4.67 -7.18 -2.66
N ALA A 66 -5.33 -7.44 -3.79
CA ALA A 66 -6.42 -6.58 -4.24
C ALA A 66 -7.66 -6.76 -3.35
N PRO A 67 -8.47 -5.71 -3.10
CA PRO A 67 -9.62 -5.77 -2.18
C PRO A 67 -10.64 -6.88 -2.46
N TRP A 68 -10.81 -7.26 -3.72
CA TRP A 68 -11.72 -8.34 -4.12
C TRP A 68 -11.17 -9.75 -3.83
N GLU A 69 -9.95 -9.86 -3.32
CA GLU A 69 -9.29 -11.10 -2.91
C GLU A 69 -8.97 -11.13 -1.40
N TRP A 70 -9.33 -10.08 -0.65
CA TRP A 70 -9.00 -9.98 0.77
C TRP A 70 -9.59 -11.11 1.62
N ASN A 71 -10.70 -11.72 1.20
CA ASN A 71 -11.26 -12.90 1.87
C ASN A 71 -10.31 -14.11 1.87
N THR A 72 -9.26 -14.11 1.05
CA THR A 72 -8.24 -15.17 0.98
C THR A 72 -6.96 -14.83 1.76
N VAL A 73 -6.87 -13.61 2.30
CA VAL A 73 -5.67 -13.12 2.99
C VAL A 73 -5.54 -13.76 4.37
N THR A 74 -4.31 -14.15 4.71
CA THR A 74 -3.96 -14.47 6.10
C THR A 74 -3.86 -13.15 6.86
N ARG A 75 -4.63 -13.02 7.94
CA ARG A 75 -4.61 -11.84 8.79
C ARG A 75 -3.26 -11.76 9.50
N ASP A 76 -2.67 -10.59 9.53
CA ASP A 76 -1.47 -10.35 10.35
C ASP A 76 -1.86 -10.28 11.83
N PHE A 77 -3.01 -9.67 12.15
CA PHE A 77 -3.51 -9.55 13.51
C PHE A 77 -5.03 -9.75 13.61
N VAL A 78 -5.46 -10.33 14.72
CA VAL A 78 -6.87 -10.35 15.16
C VAL A 78 -6.97 -9.45 16.37
N LEU A 79 -7.67 -8.31 16.25
CA LEU A 79 -7.73 -7.31 17.30
C LEU A 79 -8.78 -7.70 18.35
N PRO A 80 -8.42 -7.77 19.65
CA PRO A 80 -9.35 -8.18 20.69
C PRO A 80 -10.41 -7.10 20.92
N VAL A 81 -11.69 -7.50 20.84
CA VAL A 81 -12.84 -6.58 20.94
C VAL A 81 -12.82 -5.74 22.22
N ASP A 82 -12.38 -6.32 23.34
CA ASP A 82 -12.36 -5.65 24.64
C ASP A 82 -11.24 -4.61 24.77
N ALA A 83 -10.23 -4.65 23.88
CA ALA A 83 -9.12 -3.70 23.89
C ALA A 83 -9.22 -2.62 22.79
N VAL A 84 -10.20 -2.75 21.88
CA VAL A 84 -10.34 -1.85 20.73
C VAL A 84 -11.50 -0.89 20.95
N ALA A 85 -11.19 0.40 21.00
CA ALA A 85 -12.16 1.47 20.90
C ALA A 85 -12.24 1.97 19.46
N ARG A 86 -13.44 1.99 18.86
CA ARG A 86 -13.65 2.68 17.58
C ARG A 86 -13.85 4.16 17.82
N GLU A 87 -12.93 4.98 17.33
CA GLU A 87 -13.00 6.44 17.46
C GLU A 87 -13.84 7.10 16.36
N SER A 88 -13.80 6.55 15.14
CA SER A 88 -14.58 7.08 14.02
C SER A 88 -14.85 6.02 12.95
N LEU A 89 -15.90 6.23 12.16
CA LEU A 89 -16.22 5.44 10.97
C LEU A 89 -16.77 6.36 9.88
N ARG A 90 -16.21 6.26 8.68
CA ARG A 90 -16.65 6.99 7.50
C ARG A 90 -16.84 6.05 6.32
N TRP A 91 -18.00 6.14 5.69
CA TRP A 91 -18.25 5.53 4.39
C TRP A 91 -17.74 6.43 3.29
N VAL A 92 -17.00 5.87 2.34
CA VAL A 92 -16.43 6.57 1.20
C VAL A 92 -16.94 5.92 -0.07
N GLU A 93 -17.56 6.71 -0.93
CA GLU A 93 -18.04 6.25 -2.23
C GLU A 93 -17.10 6.76 -3.32
N LYS A 94 -16.49 5.84 -4.06
CA LYS A 94 -15.63 6.13 -5.21
C LYS A 94 -16.21 5.50 -6.47
N PRO A 95 -15.95 6.06 -7.66
CA PRO A 95 -16.34 5.43 -8.93
C PRO A 95 -15.87 3.98 -8.99
N GLY A 96 -16.73 3.08 -9.48
CA GLY A 96 -16.47 1.65 -9.49
C GLY A 96 -15.64 1.17 -10.69
N TYR A 97 -14.53 1.87 -11.00
CA TYR A 97 -13.70 1.55 -12.16
C TYR A 97 -13.30 0.07 -12.17
N ASN A 98 -13.35 -0.53 -13.35
CA ASN A 98 -13.02 -1.94 -13.57
C ASN A 98 -11.97 -2.13 -14.68
N ARG A 99 -11.51 -1.04 -15.30
CA ARG A 99 -10.37 -1.02 -16.22
C ARG A 99 -9.59 0.29 -16.12
N VAL A 100 -8.27 0.21 -16.31
CA VAL A 100 -7.36 1.34 -16.42
C VAL A 100 -6.32 1.06 -17.50
N PHE A 101 -5.94 2.09 -18.24
CA PHE A 101 -4.77 2.06 -19.11
C PHE A 101 -3.58 2.66 -18.37
N VAL A 102 -2.45 1.96 -18.38
CA VAL A 102 -1.20 2.39 -17.74
C VAL A 102 -0.10 2.39 -18.78
N SER A 103 0.51 3.54 -19.03
CA SER A 103 1.48 3.72 -20.10
C SER A 103 2.84 4.17 -19.60
N GLY A 104 3.88 3.66 -20.26
CA GLY A 104 5.18 4.34 -20.33
C GLY A 104 5.05 5.70 -21.03
N GLN A 105 6.09 6.53 -20.91
CA GLN A 105 6.19 7.82 -21.60
C GLN A 105 6.90 7.64 -22.95
N ASP A 106 8.23 7.79 -22.98
CA ASP A 106 9.02 7.67 -24.21
C ASP A 106 9.38 6.22 -24.54
N VAL A 107 9.66 5.44 -23.49
CA VAL A 107 9.97 4.01 -23.57
C VAL A 107 9.03 3.28 -22.62
N GLY A 108 8.43 2.20 -23.09
CA GLY A 108 7.66 1.29 -22.25
C GLY A 108 6.48 0.65 -22.95
N VAL A 109 5.49 0.28 -22.15
CA VAL A 109 4.30 -0.44 -22.61
C VAL A 109 3.05 0.39 -22.43
N LEU A 110 2.02 0.11 -23.23
CA LEU A 110 0.64 0.48 -22.93
C LEU A 110 -0.08 -0.74 -22.37
N GLY A 111 -0.16 -0.82 -21.04
CA GLY A 111 -0.86 -1.88 -20.34
C GLY A 111 -2.36 -1.59 -20.23
N GLN A 112 -3.19 -2.54 -20.67
CA GLN A 112 -4.61 -2.57 -20.35
C GLN A 112 -4.83 -3.48 -19.14
N VAL A 113 -5.16 -2.90 -17.98
CA VAL A 113 -5.42 -3.65 -16.75
C VAL A 113 -6.91 -3.67 -16.48
N SER A 114 -7.50 -4.85 -16.33
CA SER A 114 -8.92 -5.04 -16.04
C SER A 114 -9.13 -5.91 -14.82
N ARG A 115 -10.15 -5.62 -14.03
CA ARG A 115 -10.55 -6.49 -12.91
C ARG A 115 -11.11 -7.80 -13.48
N ALA A 116 -10.54 -8.92 -13.06
CA ALA A 116 -11.01 -10.24 -13.47
C ALA A 116 -12.51 -10.43 -13.12
N GLY A 117 -13.24 -11.10 -14.01
CA GLY A 117 -14.69 -11.33 -13.84
C GLY A 117 -15.57 -10.11 -14.11
N THR A 118 -15.04 -9.04 -14.71
CA THR A 118 -15.80 -7.84 -15.12
C THR A 118 -15.71 -7.60 -16.62
N ALA A 119 -16.63 -6.81 -17.18
CA ALA A 119 -16.59 -6.42 -18.59
C ALA A 119 -15.41 -5.47 -18.93
N GLY A 120 -14.91 -4.73 -17.94
CA GLY A 120 -13.85 -3.73 -18.14
C GLY A 120 -14.32 -2.48 -18.91
N ASP A 121 -15.58 -2.10 -18.73
CA ASP A 121 -16.31 -1.04 -19.42
C ASP A 121 -16.35 0.31 -18.65
N VAL A 122 -15.97 0.33 -17.38
CA VAL A 122 -15.90 1.53 -16.54
C VAL A 122 -14.44 1.92 -16.35
N LEU A 123 -14.00 2.89 -17.16
CA LEU A 123 -12.60 3.30 -17.26
C LEU A 123 -12.20 4.30 -16.17
N ALA A 124 -11.13 3.98 -15.43
CA ALA A 124 -10.40 4.96 -14.63
C ALA A 124 -9.59 5.90 -15.54
N PRO A 125 -9.22 7.10 -15.05
CA PRO A 125 -8.24 7.94 -15.73
C PRO A 125 -6.95 7.17 -16.04
N MET A 126 -6.44 7.35 -17.25
CA MET A 126 -5.18 6.73 -17.68
C MET A 126 -4.03 7.22 -16.81
N VAL A 127 -3.13 6.31 -16.47
CA VAL A 127 -1.88 6.63 -15.78
C VAL A 127 -0.74 6.61 -16.79
N VAL A 128 0.11 7.63 -16.74
CA VAL A 128 1.33 7.72 -17.54
C VAL A 128 2.51 7.94 -16.61
N ASP A 129 3.51 7.07 -16.67
CA ASP A 129 4.72 7.16 -15.86
C ASP A 129 5.91 6.55 -16.61
N ALA A 130 7.05 7.25 -16.65
CA ALA A 130 8.24 6.85 -17.41
C ALA A 130 8.78 5.47 -17.02
N LEU A 131 8.55 5.05 -15.78
CA LEU A 131 9.04 3.78 -15.25
C LEU A 131 8.14 2.59 -15.60
N ILE A 132 7.03 2.80 -16.33
CA ILE A 132 6.18 1.72 -16.85
C ILE A 132 6.80 1.14 -18.12
N THR A 133 7.90 0.42 -17.94
CA THR A 133 8.70 -0.14 -19.04
C THR A 133 8.28 -1.55 -19.42
N GLU A 134 7.58 -2.25 -18.53
CA GLU A 134 7.13 -3.63 -18.71
C GLU A 134 5.71 -3.85 -18.20
N ALA A 135 5.09 -4.94 -18.68
CA ALA A 135 3.73 -5.33 -18.29
C ALA A 135 3.58 -5.56 -16.77
N THR A 136 4.64 -6.00 -16.08
CA THR A 136 4.63 -6.21 -14.62
C THR A 136 4.46 -4.89 -13.86
N ALA A 137 5.17 -3.83 -14.26
CA ALA A 137 5.00 -2.49 -13.69
C ALA A 137 3.59 -1.95 -13.96
N ALA A 138 3.14 -2.06 -15.22
CA ALA A 138 1.79 -1.64 -15.61
C ALA A 138 0.70 -2.36 -14.80
N ARG A 139 0.86 -3.66 -14.57
CA ARG A 139 -0.07 -4.47 -13.77
C ARG A 139 -0.11 -4.01 -12.31
N GLN A 140 1.03 -3.87 -11.64
CA GLN A 140 1.09 -3.40 -10.25
C GLN A 140 0.44 -2.02 -10.12
N ARG A 141 0.83 -1.07 -10.96
CA ARG A 141 0.24 0.27 -10.97
C ARG A 141 -1.26 0.23 -11.23
N GLY A 142 -1.71 -0.57 -12.19
CA GLY A 142 -3.13 -0.73 -12.49
C GLY A 142 -3.93 -1.33 -11.34
N ILE A 143 -3.38 -2.32 -10.62
CA ILE A 143 -3.99 -2.86 -9.40
C ILE A 143 -4.15 -1.77 -8.36
N SER A 144 -3.14 -0.92 -8.13
CA SER A 144 -3.25 0.18 -7.15
C SER A 144 -4.40 1.15 -7.46
N VAL A 145 -4.66 1.41 -8.75
CA VAL A 145 -5.76 2.28 -9.20
C VAL A 145 -7.10 1.58 -9.03
N LEU A 146 -7.23 0.34 -9.51
CA LEU A 146 -8.51 -0.38 -9.48
C LEU A 146 -8.90 -0.84 -8.08
N ALA A 147 -7.93 -1.03 -7.19
CA ALA A 147 -8.17 -1.35 -5.79
C ALA A 147 -8.70 -0.14 -5.00
N ASP A 148 -8.32 1.09 -5.38
CA ASP A 148 -8.81 2.30 -4.74
C ASP A 148 -10.15 2.81 -5.30
N THR A 149 -11.11 1.90 -5.45
CA THR A 149 -12.40 2.17 -6.09
C THR A 149 -13.56 1.66 -5.23
N ARG A 150 -14.78 1.96 -5.69
CA ARG A 150 -16.04 1.52 -5.05
C ARG A 150 -16.18 2.02 -3.61
N GLN A 151 -17.17 1.46 -2.92
CA GLN A 151 -17.42 1.76 -1.53
C GLN A 151 -16.29 1.22 -0.64
N GLN A 152 -15.78 2.10 0.21
CA GLN A 152 -14.76 1.82 1.21
C GLN A 152 -15.29 2.27 2.57
N ILE A 153 -14.81 1.62 3.63
CA ILE A 153 -15.02 2.04 5.01
C ILE A 153 -13.66 2.47 5.53
N GLU A 154 -13.54 3.72 5.95
CA GLU A 154 -12.38 4.22 6.69
C GLU A 154 -12.76 4.23 8.17
N VAL A 155 -12.04 3.47 9.00
CA VAL A 155 -12.29 3.36 10.44
C VAL A 155 -11.05 3.76 11.24
N SER A 156 -11.25 4.48 12.34
CA SER A 156 -10.18 4.77 13.31
C SER A 156 -10.35 3.84 14.51
N LEU A 157 -9.34 3.00 14.77
CA LEU A 157 -9.31 2.03 15.87
C LEU A 157 -8.20 2.40 16.84
N ARG A 158 -8.56 2.67 18.10
CA ARG A 158 -7.62 2.93 19.18
C ARG A 158 -7.51 1.72 20.08
N LEU A 159 -6.28 1.33 20.39
CA LEU A 159 -5.96 0.18 21.24
C LEU A 159 -4.63 0.39 21.94
N PRO A 160 -4.38 -0.25 23.09
CA PRO A 160 -3.05 -0.26 23.69
C PRO A 160 -2.06 -0.97 22.76
N VAL A 161 -0.79 -0.60 22.85
CA VAL A 161 0.30 -1.41 22.30
C VAL A 161 0.47 -2.63 23.18
N LEU A 162 0.02 -3.79 22.68
CA LEU A 162 0.12 -5.06 23.39
C LEU A 162 1.51 -5.68 23.19
N ALA A 163 1.95 -6.50 24.14
CA ALA A 163 3.24 -7.20 24.01
C ALA A 163 3.25 -8.15 22.81
N GLU A 164 2.09 -8.74 22.48
CA GLU A 164 1.91 -9.71 21.41
C GLU A 164 1.83 -9.04 20.03
N THR A 165 1.24 -7.85 19.93
CA THR A 165 1.07 -7.17 18.63
C THR A 165 2.17 -6.15 18.36
N GLY A 166 2.78 -5.59 19.40
CA GLY A 166 3.64 -4.41 19.27
C GLY A 166 2.91 -3.25 18.57
N ILE A 167 3.70 -2.38 17.93
CA ILE A 167 3.19 -1.34 17.04
C ILE A 167 2.79 -1.99 15.73
N ILE A 168 1.51 -1.88 15.36
CA ILE A 168 1.00 -2.43 14.11
C ILE A 168 1.31 -1.44 12.99
N GLU A 169 2.08 -1.87 11.98
CA GLU A 169 2.57 -0.99 10.91
C GLU A 169 1.60 -0.86 9.73
N PRO A 170 1.62 0.26 8.98
CA PRO A 170 0.86 0.40 7.75
C PRO A 170 1.15 -0.72 6.75
N GLY A 171 0.09 -1.26 6.14
CA GLY A 171 0.15 -2.41 5.23
C GLY A 171 -0.24 -3.73 5.89
N ALA A 172 -0.30 -3.80 7.22
CA ALA A 172 -0.80 -4.97 7.93
C ALA A 172 -2.30 -5.18 7.69
N PHE A 173 -2.73 -6.43 7.53
CA PHE A 173 -4.11 -6.85 7.53
C PHE A 173 -4.58 -7.17 8.93
N VAL A 174 -5.62 -6.46 9.37
CA VAL A 174 -6.21 -6.61 10.70
C VAL A 174 -7.66 -7.06 10.61
N GLU A 175 -8.00 -8.08 11.39
CA GLU A 175 -9.38 -8.44 11.66
C GLU A 175 -9.87 -7.68 12.90
N TYR A 176 -11.03 -7.06 12.81
CA TYR A 176 -11.64 -6.33 13.92
C TYR A 176 -13.16 -6.49 13.92
N GLN A 177 -13.77 -6.21 15.07
CA GLN A 177 -15.21 -6.30 15.24
C GLN A 177 -15.88 -4.92 15.03
N ASP A 178 -16.88 -4.88 14.14
CA ASP A 178 -17.76 -3.74 13.91
C ASP A 178 -19.20 -4.12 14.30
N GLY A 179 -19.56 -3.89 15.57
CA GLY A 179 -20.82 -4.37 16.12
C GLY A 179 -20.86 -5.91 16.13
N SER A 180 -21.79 -6.52 15.39
CA SER A 180 -21.86 -7.98 15.21
C SER A 180 -21.12 -8.48 13.97
N VAL A 181 -20.54 -7.59 13.16
CA VAL A 181 -19.85 -7.95 11.92
C VAL A 181 -18.35 -8.00 12.14
N THR A 182 -17.75 -9.15 11.84
CA THR A 182 -16.29 -9.28 11.75
C THR A 182 -15.81 -8.74 10.40
N ARG A 183 -14.86 -7.81 10.41
CA ARG A 183 -14.32 -7.17 9.21
C ARG A 183 -12.83 -7.40 9.10
N LEU A 184 -12.36 -7.51 7.86
CA LEU A 184 -10.95 -7.48 7.50
C LEU A 184 -10.64 -6.14 6.83
N GLY A 185 -9.56 -5.49 7.27
CA GLY A 185 -9.08 -4.26 6.66
C GLY A 185 -7.56 -4.20 6.61
N ILE A 186 -7.04 -3.27 5.83
CA ILE A 186 -5.61 -2.96 5.75
C ILE A 186 -5.32 -1.66 6.50
N VAL A 187 -4.26 -1.66 7.32
CA VAL A 187 -3.82 -0.47 8.04
C VAL A 187 -3.21 0.52 7.06
N ARG A 188 -3.74 1.74 7.04
CA ARG A 188 -3.30 2.88 6.21
C ARG A 188 -2.43 3.86 6.98
N SER A 189 -2.64 3.97 8.28
CA SER A 189 -1.87 4.83 9.15
C SER A 189 -1.80 4.26 10.55
N THR A 190 -0.70 4.55 11.24
CA THR A 190 -0.48 4.22 12.65
C THR A 190 0.05 5.46 13.34
N GLN A 191 -0.65 5.92 14.37
CA GLN A 191 -0.20 6.95 15.30
C GLN A 191 0.08 6.29 16.64
N VAL A 192 1.20 6.63 17.27
CA VAL A 192 1.60 6.10 18.59
C VAL A 192 1.66 7.24 19.59
N GLU A 193 1.01 7.04 20.74
CA GLU A 193 0.98 7.95 21.88
C GLU A 193 1.62 7.24 23.08
N ALA A 194 2.83 7.64 23.44
CA ALA A 194 3.53 7.09 24.59
C ALA A 194 3.18 7.88 25.86
N GLY A 195 2.54 7.21 26.82
CA GLY A 195 2.33 7.69 28.18
C GLY A 195 2.89 6.68 29.20
N MET A 196 3.00 7.10 30.47
CA MET A 196 3.25 6.18 31.57
C MET A 196 1.93 5.95 32.32
N PRO A 197 1.53 4.70 32.60
CA PRO A 197 2.27 3.44 32.36
C PRO A 197 2.03 2.80 30.99
N GLU A 198 1.19 3.38 30.13
CA GLU A 198 0.69 2.71 28.91
C GLU A 198 1.03 3.46 27.62
N VAL A 199 1.37 2.69 26.58
CA VAL A 199 1.51 3.17 25.21
C VAL A 199 0.25 2.82 24.44
N TRP A 200 -0.32 3.80 23.76
CA TRP A 200 -1.51 3.66 22.92
C TRP A 200 -1.15 3.81 21.44
N GLN A 201 -1.94 3.16 20.59
CA GLN A 201 -1.87 3.36 19.15
C GLN A 201 -3.25 3.58 18.55
N THR A 202 -3.32 4.43 17.53
CA THR A 202 -4.52 4.66 16.72
C THR A 202 -4.23 4.25 15.28
N LEU A 203 -5.00 3.28 14.79
CA LEU A 203 -4.90 2.73 13.45
C LEU A 203 -5.99 3.36 12.57
N GLY A 204 -5.58 3.94 11.44
CA GLY A 204 -6.50 4.22 10.35
C GLY A 204 -6.59 2.99 9.46
N VAL A 205 -7.75 2.33 9.41
CA VAL A 205 -7.95 1.08 8.67
C VAL A 205 -8.92 1.32 7.52
N GLN A 206 -8.55 0.85 6.33
CA GLN A 206 -9.45 0.75 5.20
C GLN A 206 -10.03 -0.66 5.13
N SER A 207 -11.35 -0.78 5.13
CA SER A 207 -12.06 -2.03 4.88
C SER A 207 -13.08 -1.88 3.75
N HIS A 208 -13.70 -3.00 3.37
CA HIS A 208 -14.82 -3.04 2.43
C HIS A 208 -16.05 -3.64 3.12
N ALA A 209 -17.22 -3.40 2.52
CA ALA A 209 -18.51 -3.83 3.05
C ALA A 209 -18.62 -5.36 3.12
#